data_AF-A0A0F3GZ27-F1
#
_entry.id   AF-A0A0F3GZ27-F1
#
_cell.length_a   1.000
_cell.length_b   1.000
_cell.length_c   1.000
_cell.angle_alpha   90.00
_cell.angle_beta   90.00
_cell.angle_gamma   90.00
#
_symmetry.space_group_name_H-M   'P 1'
#
loop_
_entity.id
_entity.type
_entity.pdbx_description
1 polymer ?
#
loop_
_entity_poly.entity_id
_entity_poly.type
_entity_poly.pdbx_seq_one_letter_code
_entity_poly.pdbx_strand_id
1 'polypeptide(L)'
;MDFAVSPGKNAALKEKMSALNIRESDIEESFIRSSGNGGQKVNKTASCVYLKHTPTGTEVKCMKDRSQSINRFLARRLLVEKIERLLKGEDSVIERKFQKIRKQKSRRKKRTLTRLNHEGDTSDTGSEQSGAYMLLEEITMQEFKQHLQGCKTIIFPFGTVEEHGTHLPLFTDTLIAGEVLLRVIRRRDVFLAPPVHYGVCTTTRQHPGTISIMPETLRMLTRDLVVDSYKKGLRNFILLSGHGGGIHMSAMKEVAEILIDELPDIRMAVVSPYDILHNELAALCETPGDSHAGELETSIVMALRPDLVKGTDEEGYPQFPKPFIVRDKLRYWPHGIWGNPKKATAEKGQAAIDIIVATVVGLIDRIEVL
;
A
#
# COMPACT_ATOMS: atom_id res chain seq x y z
N MET A 1 33.00 -32.43 8.83
CA MET A 1 32.33 -31.79 9.98
C MET A 1 30.87 -32.12 9.79
N ASP A 2 30.38 -33.08 10.56
CA ASP A 2 29.14 -33.78 10.25
C ASP A 2 28.23 -33.75 11.45
N PHE A 3 27.21 -32.90 11.36
CA PHE A 3 26.16 -32.81 12.36
C PHE A 3 25.04 -33.79 12.01
N ALA A 4 24.20 -34.10 13.01
CA ALA A 4 23.03 -34.97 12.88
C ALA A 4 21.89 -34.30 12.08
N VAL A 5 22.20 -33.86 10.85
CA VAL A 5 21.31 -33.27 9.85
C VAL A 5 21.60 -33.93 8.50
N SER A 6 20.77 -33.66 7.48
CA SER A 6 20.99 -34.26 6.16
C SER A 6 22.35 -33.85 5.55
N PRO A 7 23.01 -34.73 4.75
CA PRO A 7 24.30 -34.43 4.12
C PRO A 7 24.30 -33.13 3.33
N GLY A 8 23.20 -32.83 2.62
CA GLY A 8 23.04 -31.57 1.89
C GLY A 8 23.06 -30.32 2.79
N LYS A 9 22.55 -30.42 4.03
CA LYS A 9 22.62 -29.31 5.00
C LYS A 9 24.03 -29.10 5.53
N ASN A 10 24.78 -30.18 5.79
CA ASN A 10 26.19 -30.08 6.18
C ASN A 10 27.05 -29.48 5.07
N ALA A 11 26.84 -29.91 3.82
CA ALA A 11 27.55 -29.39 2.65
C ALA A 11 27.29 -27.89 2.44
N ALA A 12 26.03 -27.46 2.47
CA ALA A 12 25.66 -26.05 2.29
C ALA A 12 26.22 -25.14 3.40
N LEU A 13 26.27 -25.62 4.66
CA LEU A 13 26.89 -24.87 5.74
C LEU A 13 28.40 -24.72 5.52
N LYS A 14 29.08 -25.81 5.12
CA LYS A 14 30.52 -25.80 4.84
C LYS A 14 30.87 -24.86 3.69
N GLU A 15 30.08 -24.88 2.62
CA GLU A 15 30.24 -23.98 1.48
C GLU A 15 30.11 -22.51 1.90
N LYS A 16 29.06 -22.17 2.68
CA LYS A 16 28.86 -20.80 3.17
C LYS A 16 29.96 -20.33 4.12
N MET A 17 30.43 -21.20 5.01
CA MET A 17 31.56 -20.88 5.89
C MET A 17 32.82 -20.60 5.08
N SER A 18 33.12 -21.44 4.08
CA SER A 18 34.25 -21.25 3.17
C SER A 18 34.14 -19.94 2.38
N ALA A 19 32.95 -19.61 1.88
CA ALA A 19 32.71 -18.38 1.10
C ALA A 19 32.93 -17.09 1.93
N LEU A 20 32.76 -17.15 3.25
CA LEU A 20 33.00 -16.04 4.18
C LEU A 20 34.34 -16.14 4.89
N ASN A 21 35.21 -17.08 4.47
CA ASN A 21 36.51 -17.38 5.08
C ASN A 21 36.43 -17.66 6.60
N ILE A 22 35.32 -18.25 7.06
CA ILE A 22 35.12 -18.67 8.45
C ILE A 22 35.70 -20.07 8.60
N ARG A 23 36.74 -20.21 9.43
CA ARG A 23 37.36 -21.51 9.73
C ARG A 23 36.90 -22.00 11.09
N GLU A 24 36.83 -23.31 11.24
CA GLU A 24 36.41 -23.91 12.51
C GLU A 24 37.49 -23.82 13.60
N SER A 25 38.75 -23.63 13.22
CA SER A 25 39.83 -23.24 14.14
C SER A 25 39.56 -21.91 14.82
N ASP A 26 38.73 -21.06 14.22
CA ASP A 26 38.51 -19.68 14.65
C ASP A 26 37.23 -19.57 15.51
N ILE A 27 36.60 -20.70 15.84
CA ILE A 27 35.37 -20.80 16.61
C ILE A 27 35.65 -21.47 17.95
N GLU A 28 35.54 -20.70 19.03
CA GLU A 28 35.48 -21.23 20.38
C GLU A 28 34.09 -21.80 20.66
N GLU A 29 34.01 -23.09 20.98
CA GLU A 29 32.76 -23.80 21.27
C GLU A 29 32.69 -24.21 22.75
N SER A 30 31.57 -23.90 23.40
CA SER A 30 31.26 -24.36 24.75
C SER A 30 29.82 -24.82 24.91
N PHE A 31 29.57 -25.64 25.92
CA PHE A 31 28.27 -26.24 26.19
C PHE A 31 27.75 -25.79 27.55
N ILE A 32 26.57 -25.18 27.54
CA ILE A 32 25.94 -24.62 28.75
C ILE A 32 24.88 -25.60 29.24
N ARG A 33 24.89 -25.89 30.54
CA ARG A 33 23.82 -26.66 31.19
C ARG A 33 22.54 -25.83 31.23
N SER A 34 21.43 -26.41 30.80
CA SER A 34 20.12 -25.77 30.84
C SER A 34 19.63 -25.63 32.29
N SER A 35 19.18 -24.44 32.69
CA SER A 35 18.39 -24.21 33.91
C SER A 35 17.02 -23.65 33.52
N GLY A 36 15.93 -24.37 33.82
CA GLY A 36 14.55 -23.96 33.55
C GLY A 36 13.52 -25.06 33.88
N ASN A 37 12.22 -24.76 33.76
CA ASN A 37 11.08 -25.65 34.12
C ASN A 37 10.86 -26.83 33.15
N GLY A 38 11.92 -27.37 32.53
CA GLY A 38 11.87 -28.53 31.65
C GLY A 38 12.04 -29.84 32.42
N GLY A 39 11.40 -30.93 31.95
CA GLY A 39 11.46 -32.25 32.59
C GLY A 39 12.89 -32.80 32.80
N GLN A 40 13.02 -33.75 33.74
CA GLN A 40 14.27 -34.28 34.33
C GLN A 40 15.45 -34.60 33.38
N LYS A 41 15.22 -34.78 32.07
CA LYS A 41 16.26 -35.09 31.07
C LYS A 41 16.92 -33.84 30.46
N VAL A 42 16.20 -32.72 30.33
CA VAL A 42 16.71 -31.47 29.75
C VAL A 42 17.63 -30.73 30.74
N ASN A 43 17.40 -30.93 32.04
CA ASN A 43 18.20 -30.33 33.12
C ASN A 43 19.53 -31.07 33.39
N LYS A 44 19.72 -32.27 32.82
CA LYS A 44 20.95 -33.08 32.97
C LYS A 44 21.89 -33.02 31.77
N THR A 45 21.44 -32.51 30.62
CA THR A 45 22.20 -32.52 29.37
C THR A 45 22.63 -31.11 28.99
N ALA A 46 23.94 -30.90 28.74
CA ALA A 46 24.50 -29.63 28.27
C ALA A 46 24.15 -29.40 26.77
N SER A 47 22.85 -29.33 26.48
CA SER A 47 22.32 -29.28 25.12
C SER A 47 22.43 -27.90 24.48
N CYS A 48 22.59 -26.83 25.28
CA CYS A 48 22.79 -25.48 24.78
C CYS A 48 24.23 -25.30 24.29
N VAL A 49 24.37 -24.82 23.05
CA VAL A 49 25.67 -24.55 22.42
C VAL A 49 25.90 -23.06 22.38
N TYR A 50 27.07 -22.63 22.85
CA TYR A 50 27.58 -21.27 22.71
C TYR A 50 28.81 -21.29 21.81
N LEU A 51 28.84 -20.39 20.82
CA LEU A 51 29.96 -20.21 19.92
C LEU A 51 30.43 -18.76 19.95
N LYS A 52 31.76 -18.58 19.92
CA LYS A 52 32.42 -17.29 19.73
C LYS A 52 33.42 -17.39 18.58
N HIS A 53 33.22 -16.59 17.54
CA HIS A 53 34.18 -16.47 16.45
C HIS A 53 35.25 -15.45 16.84
N THR A 54 36.48 -15.90 17.03
CA THR A 54 37.58 -15.08 17.58
C THR A 54 37.96 -13.89 16.68
N PRO A 55 38.03 -14.01 15.34
CA PRO A 55 38.44 -12.90 14.48
C PRO A 55 37.44 -11.73 14.44
N THR A 56 36.14 -12.02 14.55
CA THR A 56 35.08 -11.00 14.46
C THR A 56 34.45 -10.64 15.80
N GLY A 57 34.85 -11.31 16.90
CA GLY A 57 34.21 -11.19 18.21
C GLY A 57 32.73 -11.58 18.22
N THR A 58 32.25 -12.30 17.20
CA THR A 58 30.81 -12.58 17.04
C THR A 58 30.40 -13.76 17.89
N GLU A 59 29.43 -13.54 18.78
CA GLU A 59 28.95 -14.56 19.71
C GLU A 59 27.50 -14.97 19.39
N VAL A 60 27.20 -16.27 19.51
CA VAL A 60 25.85 -16.84 19.37
C VAL A 60 25.58 -17.93 20.41
N LYS A 61 24.33 -18.02 20.86
CA LYS A 61 23.84 -19.06 21.77
C LYS A 61 22.62 -19.75 21.14
N CYS A 62 22.59 -21.08 21.13
CA CYS A 62 21.51 -21.85 20.51
C CYS A 62 21.07 -23.04 21.38
N MET A 63 19.77 -23.12 21.65
CA MET A 63 19.09 -24.26 22.26
C MET A 63 17.70 -24.38 21.64
N LYS A 64 17.61 -25.03 20.48
CA LYS A 64 16.36 -25.20 19.72
C LYS A 64 15.90 -26.66 19.65
N ASP A 65 16.82 -27.58 19.89
CA ASP A 65 16.55 -29.02 19.93
C ASP A 65 17.09 -29.63 21.23
N ARG A 66 16.60 -30.81 21.58
CA ARG A 66 17.15 -31.62 22.69
C ARG A 66 18.51 -32.24 22.34
N SER A 67 18.84 -32.35 21.05
CA SER A 67 20.10 -32.88 20.52
C SER A 67 21.17 -31.80 20.45
N GLN A 68 22.26 -32.01 21.18
CA GLN A 68 23.45 -31.15 21.13
C GLN A 68 24.02 -31.07 19.71
N SER A 69 24.04 -32.17 18.94
CA SER A 69 24.55 -32.19 17.56
C SER A 69 23.72 -31.29 16.62
N ILE A 70 22.39 -31.30 16.77
CA ILE A 70 21.51 -30.40 16.01
C ILE A 70 21.72 -28.94 16.43
N ASN A 71 21.87 -28.68 17.73
CA ASN A 71 22.16 -27.33 18.22
C ASN A 71 23.54 -26.81 17.74
N ARG A 72 24.54 -27.68 17.60
CA ARG A 72 25.87 -27.31 17.04
C ARG A 72 25.77 -26.86 15.59
N PHE A 73 24.97 -27.53 14.78
CA PHE A 73 24.66 -27.11 13.40
C PHE A 73 23.94 -25.77 13.36
N LEU A 74 22.87 -25.62 14.15
CA LEU A 74 22.07 -24.40 14.19
C LEU A 74 22.87 -23.19 14.70
N ALA A 75 23.72 -23.39 15.71
CA ALA A 75 24.61 -22.36 16.22
C ALA A 75 25.57 -21.85 15.14
N ARG A 76 26.20 -22.74 14.37
CA ARG A 76 27.08 -22.35 13.25
C ARG A 76 26.33 -21.64 12.14
N ARG A 77 25.11 -22.07 11.82
CA ARG A 77 24.27 -21.37 10.85
C ARG A 77 23.97 -19.94 11.28
N LEU A 78 23.62 -19.73 12.55
CA LEU A 78 23.39 -18.41 13.13
C LEU A 78 24.67 -17.56 13.16
N LEU A 79 25.81 -18.17 13.48
CA LEU A 79 27.11 -17.51 13.50
C LEU A 79 27.48 -17.00 12.10
N VAL A 80 27.35 -17.85 11.09
CA VAL A 80 27.55 -17.51 9.66
C VAL A 80 26.64 -16.37 9.23
N GLU A 81 25.34 -16.43 9.53
CA GLU A 81 24.39 -15.36 9.21
C GLU A 81 24.77 -14.02 9.88
N LYS A 82 25.29 -14.06 11.11
CA LYS A 82 25.70 -12.86 11.85
C LYS A 82 27.01 -12.28 11.33
N ILE A 83 28.01 -13.11 11.00
CA ILE A 83 29.27 -12.69 10.39
C ILE A 83 29.04 -12.18 8.97
N GLU A 84 28.17 -12.82 8.19
CA GLU A 84 27.78 -12.36 6.85
C GLU A 84 27.22 -10.94 6.89
N ARG A 85 26.39 -10.62 7.89
CA ARG A 85 25.86 -9.26 8.10
C ARG A 85 26.94 -8.26 8.48
N LEU A 86 27.93 -8.66 9.28
CA LEU A 86 29.04 -7.79 9.68
C LEU A 86 29.99 -7.51 8.51
N LEU A 87 30.33 -8.53 7.73
CA LEU A 87 31.28 -8.41 6.61
C LEU A 87 30.68 -7.65 5.41
N LYS A 88 29.37 -7.79 5.17
CA LYS A 88 28.72 -7.15 4.02
C LYS A 88 28.30 -5.71 4.29
N GLY A 89 28.39 -5.20 5.52
CA GLY A 89 27.80 -3.91 5.88
C GLY A 89 26.30 -3.85 5.54
N GLU A 90 25.70 -2.66 5.51
CA GLU A 90 24.27 -2.40 5.22
C GLU A 90 23.79 -2.78 3.79
N ASP A 91 24.32 -3.85 3.22
CA ASP A 91 24.26 -4.14 1.79
C ASP A 91 23.67 -5.53 1.50
N SER A 92 22.67 -5.94 2.29
CA SER A 92 21.83 -7.06 1.87
C SER A 92 20.95 -6.64 0.68
N VAL A 93 20.72 -7.54 -0.29
CA VAL A 93 19.81 -7.28 -1.43
C VAL A 93 18.42 -6.85 -0.95
N ILE A 94 18.01 -7.33 0.23
CA ILE A 94 16.77 -6.97 0.90
C ILE A 94 16.85 -5.53 1.45
N GLU A 95 17.95 -5.14 2.07
CA GLU A 95 18.17 -3.76 2.54
C GLU A 95 18.40 -2.80 1.37
N ARG A 96 19.04 -3.19 0.27
CA ARG A 96 19.07 -2.39 -0.96
C ARG A 96 17.67 -2.20 -1.54
N LYS A 97 16.80 -3.21 -1.46
CA LYS A 97 15.37 -3.07 -1.81
C LYS A 97 14.65 -2.14 -0.83
N PHE A 98 14.84 -2.29 0.48
CA PHE A 98 14.21 -1.42 1.47
C PHE A 98 14.77 0.00 1.46
N GLN A 99 16.06 0.20 1.20
CA GLN A 99 16.69 1.50 0.98
C GLN A 99 16.27 2.09 -0.37
N LYS A 100 16.07 1.29 -1.42
CA LYS A 100 15.45 1.77 -2.66
C LYS A 100 14.01 2.19 -2.42
N ILE A 101 13.22 1.43 -1.64
CA ILE A 101 11.85 1.78 -1.25
C ILE A 101 11.85 3.00 -0.34
N ARG A 102 12.75 3.11 0.65
CA ARG A 102 12.90 4.26 1.54
C ARG A 102 13.41 5.49 0.80
N LYS A 103 14.38 5.35 -0.12
CA LYS A 103 14.80 6.41 -1.03
C LYS A 103 13.70 6.75 -2.03
N GLN A 104 12.88 5.81 -2.48
CA GLN A 104 11.70 6.10 -3.30
C GLN A 104 10.63 6.84 -2.50
N LYS A 105 10.34 6.43 -1.26
CA LYS A 105 9.42 7.11 -0.34
C LYS A 105 9.96 8.49 0.07
N SER A 106 11.25 8.63 0.33
CA SER A 106 11.92 9.90 0.63
C SER A 106 12.05 10.79 -0.60
N ARG A 107 12.29 10.24 -1.79
CA ARG A 107 12.22 10.98 -3.06
C ARG A 107 10.78 11.32 -3.44
N ARG A 108 9.79 10.49 -3.08
CA ARG A 108 8.36 10.80 -3.21
C ARG A 108 8.05 11.94 -2.26
N LYS A 109 8.38 11.86 -0.96
CA LYS A 109 8.33 12.97 0.00
C LYS A 109 8.99 14.23 -0.54
N LYS A 110 10.22 14.15 -1.05
CA LYS A 110 10.95 15.31 -1.58
C LYS A 110 10.34 15.83 -2.88
N ARG A 111 9.88 14.99 -3.81
CA ARG A 111 9.21 15.40 -5.06
C ARG A 111 7.80 15.93 -4.82
N THR A 112 7.08 15.35 -3.87
CA THR A 112 5.82 15.85 -3.34
C THR A 112 6.07 17.21 -2.72
N LEU A 113 7.05 17.39 -1.81
CA LEU A 113 7.46 18.70 -1.27
C LEU A 113 7.93 19.69 -2.34
N THR A 114 8.68 19.24 -3.34
CA THR A 114 9.21 20.13 -4.40
C THR A 114 8.11 20.52 -5.39
N ARG A 115 7.18 19.62 -5.75
CA ARG A 115 5.97 19.95 -6.53
C ARG A 115 5.01 20.82 -5.72
N LEU A 116 4.84 20.54 -4.43
CA LEU A 116 4.09 21.37 -3.45
C LEU A 116 4.59 22.82 -3.47
N ASN A 117 5.91 23.03 -3.48
CA ASN A 117 6.50 24.37 -3.44
C ASN A 117 6.58 25.06 -4.81
N HIS A 118 6.55 24.32 -5.93
CA HIS A 118 6.68 24.92 -7.27
C HIS A 118 5.33 25.31 -7.90
N GLU A 119 4.22 24.68 -7.47
CA GLU A 119 2.86 25.04 -7.90
C GLU A 119 2.26 26.24 -7.13
N GLY A 120 2.96 26.78 -6.14
CA GLY A 120 2.56 27.95 -5.35
C GLY A 120 3.08 29.30 -5.85
N ASP A 121 3.86 29.33 -6.94
CA ASP A 121 4.63 30.52 -7.35
C ASP A 121 4.00 31.33 -8.49
N THR A 122 2.69 31.18 -8.73
CA THR A 122 1.93 32.10 -9.59
C THR A 122 0.71 32.64 -8.83
N SER A 123 0.91 33.84 -8.27
CA SER A 123 -0.07 34.76 -7.68
C SER A 123 -0.88 34.26 -6.47
N ASP A 124 -0.38 34.51 -5.25
CA ASP A 124 -1.03 35.38 -4.27
C ASP A 124 -0.05 35.66 -3.10
N THR A 125 0.15 36.93 -2.75
CA THR A 125 0.95 37.32 -1.59
C THR A 125 0.11 37.13 -0.32
N GLY A 126 0.08 35.89 0.18
CA GLY A 126 -0.56 35.50 1.43
C GLY A 126 0.28 34.47 2.16
N SER A 127 0.96 34.90 3.23
CA SER A 127 1.67 34.11 4.24
C SER A 127 1.80 32.59 4.01
N GLU A 128 3.00 32.13 3.65
CA GLU A 128 3.41 30.72 3.76
C GLU A 128 3.31 30.27 5.23
N GLN A 129 2.14 29.77 5.63
CA GLN A 129 2.09 28.79 6.71
C GLN A 129 2.52 27.46 6.10
N SER A 130 3.70 26.99 6.51
CA SER A 130 4.06 25.58 6.46
C SER A 130 3.08 24.78 7.35
N GLY A 131 1.83 24.67 6.94
CA GLY A 131 0.80 23.90 7.61
C GLY A 131 1.21 22.42 7.58
N ALA A 132 1.34 21.82 8.75
CA ALA A 132 1.56 20.39 8.87
C ALA A 132 0.33 19.67 8.26
N TYR A 133 0.47 19.18 7.03
CA TYR A 133 -0.59 18.41 6.38
C TYR A 133 -0.99 17.24 7.28
N MET A 134 -2.29 17.03 7.49
CA MET A 134 -2.82 15.98 8.36
C MET A 134 -2.81 14.59 7.68
N LEU A 135 -1.66 14.23 7.11
CA LEU A 135 -1.39 12.92 6.50
C LEU A 135 -1.11 11.91 7.61
N LEU A 136 -2.02 10.96 7.83
CA LEU A 136 -1.88 9.96 8.90
C LEU A 136 -0.61 9.10 8.77
N GLU A 137 -0.07 8.94 7.58
CA GLU A 137 1.19 8.23 7.36
C GLU A 137 2.46 9.04 7.70
N GLU A 138 2.34 10.35 7.92
CA GLU A 138 3.46 11.25 8.18
C GLU A 138 3.44 11.91 9.57
N ILE A 139 2.28 11.93 10.26
CA ILE A 139 2.14 12.57 11.58
C ILE A 139 2.29 11.57 12.73
N THR A 140 2.77 12.08 13.87
CA THR A 140 2.89 11.36 15.14
C THR A 140 1.57 11.31 15.91
N MET A 141 1.52 10.47 16.94
CA MET A 141 0.36 10.43 17.86
C MET A 141 0.09 11.76 18.56
N GLN A 142 1.12 12.58 18.81
CA GLN A 142 0.96 13.88 19.47
C GLN A 142 0.36 14.90 18.51
N GLU A 143 0.84 14.95 17.26
CA GLU A 143 0.30 15.79 16.21
C GLU A 143 -1.16 15.40 15.90
N PHE A 144 -1.47 14.10 15.79
CA PHE A 144 -2.85 13.63 15.64
C PHE A 144 -3.76 14.17 16.73
N LYS A 145 -3.34 14.07 18.00
CA LYS A 145 -4.10 14.58 19.15
C LYS A 145 -4.31 16.09 19.08
N GLN A 146 -3.31 16.85 18.61
CA GLN A 146 -3.38 18.30 18.45
C GLN A 146 -4.36 18.68 17.33
N HIS A 147 -4.20 18.11 16.13
CA HIS A 147 -5.07 18.38 14.99
C HIS A 147 -6.54 18.03 15.27
N LEU A 148 -6.78 16.95 16.03
CA LEU A 148 -8.12 16.50 16.39
C LEU A 148 -8.90 17.54 17.23
N GLN A 149 -8.24 18.54 17.83
CA GLN A 149 -8.91 19.61 18.56
C GLN A 149 -9.69 20.54 17.62
N GLY A 150 -9.22 20.75 16.40
CA GLY A 150 -9.83 21.63 15.40
C GLY A 150 -10.45 20.91 14.20
N CYS A 151 -10.03 19.68 13.90
CA CYS A 151 -10.51 18.92 12.76
C CYS A 151 -11.16 17.60 13.21
N LYS A 152 -12.37 17.33 12.71
CA LYS A 152 -13.14 16.10 12.96
C LYS A 152 -13.39 15.29 11.70
N THR A 153 -12.81 15.71 10.59
CA THR A 153 -13.05 15.17 9.25
C THR A 153 -11.89 14.31 8.80
N ILE A 154 -12.20 13.10 8.32
CA ILE A 154 -11.22 12.17 7.75
C ILE A 154 -11.68 11.67 6.38
N ILE A 155 -10.72 11.56 5.46
CA ILE A 155 -10.91 10.94 4.15
C ILE A 155 -10.16 9.61 4.12
N PHE A 156 -10.86 8.54 3.77
CA PHE A 156 -10.29 7.24 3.46
C PHE A 156 -10.26 7.04 1.94
N PRO A 157 -9.06 6.98 1.31
CA PRO A 157 -8.95 6.63 -0.10
C PRO A 157 -9.10 5.12 -0.27
N PHE A 158 -9.99 4.70 -1.16
CA PHE A 158 -10.11 3.34 -1.64
C PHE A 158 -9.68 3.29 -3.10
N GLY A 159 -8.91 2.28 -3.46
CA GLY A 159 -8.64 1.94 -4.86
C GLY A 159 -8.50 0.44 -5.02
N THR A 160 -7.80 0.02 -6.05
CA THR A 160 -7.69 -1.39 -6.42
C THR A 160 -6.31 -1.75 -6.97
N VAL A 161 -6.10 -3.05 -7.12
CA VAL A 161 -5.14 -3.61 -8.07
C VAL A 161 -5.95 -4.19 -9.21
N GLU A 162 -6.06 -3.46 -10.31
CA GLU A 162 -6.97 -3.74 -11.42
C GLU A 162 -6.28 -3.51 -12.77
N GLU A 163 -6.56 -4.39 -13.72
CA GLU A 163 -6.16 -4.23 -15.11
C GLU A 163 -6.68 -2.91 -15.70
N HIS A 164 -5.79 -2.16 -16.37
CA HIS A 164 -6.11 -0.90 -17.04
C HIS A 164 -5.46 -0.86 -18.42
N GLY A 165 -5.78 -1.85 -19.25
CA GLY A 165 -5.13 -2.06 -20.52
C GLY A 165 -3.67 -2.48 -20.39
N THR A 166 -2.98 -2.41 -21.52
CA THR A 166 -1.54 -2.64 -21.63
C THR A 166 -0.73 -1.38 -21.33
N HIS A 167 -1.36 -0.20 -21.34
CA HIS A 167 -0.70 1.10 -21.26
C HIS A 167 -0.70 1.75 -19.87
N LEU A 168 -1.69 1.51 -18.99
CA LEU A 168 -1.71 2.06 -17.64
C LEU A 168 -1.25 1.05 -16.58
N PRO A 169 -0.76 1.51 -15.41
CA PRO A 169 -0.33 0.61 -14.36
C PRO A 169 -1.51 0.01 -13.58
N LEU A 170 -1.33 -1.18 -12.99
CA LEU A 170 -2.39 -1.88 -12.23
C LEU A 170 -2.91 -1.15 -10.98
N PHE A 171 -2.33 -0.01 -10.60
CA PHE A 171 -2.71 0.76 -9.41
C PHE A 171 -3.31 2.12 -9.76
N THR A 172 -3.81 2.29 -10.99
CA THR A 172 -4.40 3.54 -11.51
C THR A 172 -5.42 4.14 -10.55
N ASP A 173 -6.41 3.37 -10.09
CA ASP A 173 -7.44 3.83 -9.14
C ASP A 173 -6.83 4.46 -7.88
N THR A 174 -5.88 3.76 -7.25
CA THR A 174 -5.23 4.27 -6.04
C THR A 174 -4.31 5.46 -6.34
N LEU A 175 -3.65 5.46 -7.51
CA LEU A 175 -2.81 6.57 -7.94
C LEU A 175 -3.63 7.85 -8.07
N ILE A 176 -4.74 7.80 -8.82
CA ILE A 176 -5.60 8.94 -9.10
C ILE A 176 -6.19 9.47 -7.78
N ALA A 177 -6.84 8.60 -7.00
CA ALA A 177 -7.46 9.00 -5.73
C ALA A 177 -6.44 9.63 -4.77
N GLY A 178 -5.26 9.01 -4.63
CA GLY A 178 -4.21 9.52 -3.75
C GLY A 178 -3.67 10.88 -4.17
N GLU A 179 -3.33 11.06 -5.44
CA GLU A 179 -2.73 12.32 -5.94
C GLU A 179 -3.73 13.48 -5.97
N VAL A 180 -5.01 13.19 -6.23
CA VAL A 180 -6.11 14.17 -6.08
C VAL A 180 -6.25 14.59 -4.62
N LEU A 181 -6.32 13.63 -3.69
CA LEU A 181 -6.51 13.93 -2.27
C LEU A 181 -5.32 14.68 -1.65
N LEU A 182 -4.10 14.44 -2.13
CA LEU A 182 -2.93 15.24 -1.76
C LEU A 182 -3.06 16.71 -2.16
N ARG A 183 -3.85 17.04 -3.19
CA ARG A 183 -4.15 18.44 -3.57
C ARG A 183 -5.30 19.00 -2.75
N VAL A 184 -6.30 18.18 -2.40
CA VAL A 184 -7.42 18.56 -1.53
C VAL A 184 -6.93 19.01 -0.15
N ILE A 185 -6.03 18.26 0.49
CA ILE A 185 -5.53 18.60 1.84
C ILE A 185 -4.65 19.87 1.88
N ARG A 186 -4.31 20.44 0.71
CA ARG A 186 -3.67 21.77 0.65
C ARG A 186 -4.67 22.90 0.80
N ARG A 187 -5.95 22.62 0.56
CA ARG A 187 -7.03 23.61 0.54
C ARG A 187 -7.94 23.51 1.76
N ARG A 188 -7.96 22.35 2.43
CA ARG A 188 -8.80 22.08 3.61
C ARG A 188 -8.05 21.27 4.65
N ASP A 189 -8.29 21.62 5.91
CA ASP A 189 -7.75 20.91 7.07
C ASP A 189 -8.57 19.65 7.36
N VAL A 190 -8.17 18.53 6.74
CA VAL A 190 -8.80 17.22 6.94
C VAL A 190 -7.74 16.15 7.10
N PHE A 191 -8.02 15.14 7.93
CA PHE A 191 -7.15 13.96 8.02
C PHE A 191 -7.24 13.16 6.73
N LEU A 192 -6.09 12.81 6.15
CA LEU A 192 -6.01 11.89 5.03
C LEU A 192 -5.40 10.56 5.50
N ALA A 193 -6.19 9.50 5.44
CA ALA A 193 -5.76 8.16 5.79
C ALA A 193 -4.84 7.56 4.72
N PRO A 194 -4.00 6.56 5.07
CA PRO A 194 -3.31 5.77 4.07
C PRO A 194 -4.31 5.08 3.14
N PRO A 195 -4.03 4.99 1.83
CA PRO A 195 -4.96 4.39 0.89
C PRO A 195 -5.15 2.89 1.12
N VAL A 196 -6.38 2.44 0.95
CA VAL A 196 -6.71 1.01 0.79
C VAL A 196 -6.42 0.62 -0.66
N HIS A 197 -5.39 -0.22 -0.84
CA HIS A 197 -4.88 -0.60 -2.16
C HIS A 197 -5.65 -1.73 -2.85
N TYR A 198 -6.55 -2.43 -2.16
CA TYR A 198 -7.27 -3.58 -2.70
C TYR A 198 -8.77 -3.38 -2.58
N GLY A 199 -9.49 -3.68 -3.66
CA GLY A 199 -10.93 -3.51 -3.75
C GLY A 199 -11.63 -4.67 -4.47
N VAL A 200 -12.84 -4.40 -4.95
CA VAL A 200 -13.75 -5.42 -5.48
C VAL A 200 -13.90 -5.21 -6.99
N CYS A 201 -13.00 -5.83 -7.75
CA CYS A 201 -12.95 -5.72 -9.20
C CYS A 201 -13.68 -6.91 -9.83
N THR A 202 -15.01 -6.85 -9.93
CA THR A 202 -15.82 -7.99 -10.43
C THR A 202 -15.79 -8.14 -11.94
N THR A 203 -15.72 -7.03 -12.68
CA THR A 203 -15.74 -7.01 -14.15
C THR A 203 -14.40 -7.43 -14.75
N THR A 204 -13.30 -7.01 -14.13
CA THR A 204 -11.91 -7.26 -14.53
C THR A 204 -11.27 -8.45 -13.80
N ARG A 205 -12.05 -9.21 -13.00
CA ARG A 205 -11.53 -10.25 -12.09
C ARG A 205 -10.65 -11.30 -12.78
N GLN A 206 -10.94 -11.61 -14.03
CA GLN A 206 -10.23 -12.62 -14.81
C GLN A 206 -9.07 -12.04 -15.63
N HIS A 207 -8.96 -10.70 -15.72
CA HIS A 207 -7.89 -10.04 -16.44
C HIS A 207 -6.55 -10.24 -15.71
N PRO A 208 -5.46 -10.49 -16.45
CA PRO A 208 -4.14 -10.68 -15.84
C PRO A 208 -3.71 -9.49 -15.00
N GLY A 209 -3.32 -9.75 -13.75
CA GLY A 209 -2.83 -8.72 -12.83
C GLY A 209 -3.89 -8.16 -11.89
N THR A 210 -5.18 -8.29 -12.20
CA THR A 210 -6.25 -7.91 -11.28
C THR A 210 -6.22 -8.78 -10.02
N ILE A 211 -6.18 -8.15 -8.84
CA ILE A 211 -6.25 -8.81 -7.54
C ILE A 211 -7.42 -8.22 -6.76
N SER A 212 -8.53 -8.96 -6.73
CA SER A 212 -9.77 -8.51 -6.10
C SER A 212 -10.06 -9.28 -4.81
N ILE A 213 -10.34 -8.52 -3.75
CA ILE A 213 -10.92 -9.04 -2.51
C ILE A 213 -12.43 -9.26 -2.67
N MET A 214 -13.01 -10.00 -1.73
CA MET A 214 -14.45 -10.24 -1.69
C MET A 214 -15.19 -9.01 -1.14
N PRO A 215 -16.46 -8.77 -1.55
CA PRO A 215 -17.29 -7.70 -0.99
C PRO A 215 -17.39 -7.75 0.53
N GLU A 216 -17.46 -8.95 1.12
CA GLU A 216 -17.50 -9.16 2.57
C GLU A 216 -16.25 -8.62 3.25
N THR A 217 -15.08 -8.85 2.65
CA THR A 217 -13.80 -8.32 3.16
C THR A 217 -13.77 -6.81 3.10
N LEU A 218 -14.25 -6.21 2.00
CA LEU A 218 -14.31 -4.76 1.87
C LEU A 218 -15.26 -4.14 2.90
N ARG A 219 -16.42 -4.77 3.14
CA ARG A 219 -17.35 -4.33 4.18
C ARG A 219 -16.72 -4.34 5.56
N MET A 220 -16.11 -5.46 5.94
CA MET A 220 -15.45 -5.60 7.24
C MET A 220 -14.33 -4.57 7.41
N LEU A 221 -13.47 -4.42 6.40
CA LEU A 221 -12.39 -3.44 6.42
C LEU A 221 -12.93 -2.01 6.57
N THR A 222 -13.94 -1.64 5.77
CA THR A 222 -14.57 -0.31 5.83
C THR A 222 -15.13 -0.04 7.21
N ARG A 223 -15.85 -1.02 7.78
CA ARG A 223 -16.43 -0.92 9.12
C ARG A 223 -15.35 -0.73 10.18
N ASP A 224 -14.32 -1.54 10.16
CA ASP A 224 -13.23 -1.48 11.15
C ASP A 224 -12.51 -0.13 11.10
N LEU A 225 -12.21 0.38 9.90
CA LEU A 225 -11.56 1.68 9.71
C LEU A 225 -12.40 2.83 10.28
N VAL A 226 -13.70 2.86 9.97
CA VAL A 226 -14.60 3.92 10.42
C VAL A 226 -14.86 3.83 11.91
N VAL A 227 -15.25 2.66 12.44
CA VAL A 227 -15.59 2.48 13.86
C VAL A 227 -14.40 2.78 14.75
N ASP A 228 -13.20 2.30 14.40
CA ASP A 228 -12.01 2.53 15.21
C ASP A 228 -11.58 4.01 15.17
N SER A 229 -11.79 4.70 14.06
CA SER A 229 -11.52 6.14 13.91
C SER A 229 -12.56 7.01 14.62
N TYR A 230 -13.82 6.60 14.61
CA TYR A 230 -14.91 7.25 15.36
C TYR A 230 -14.65 7.22 16.88
N LYS A 231 -14.16 6.08 17.40
CA LYS A 231 -13.73 5.94 18.80
C LYS A 231 -12.59 6.88 19.19
N LYS A 232 -11.79 7.34 18.21
CA LYS A 232 -10.72 8.33 18.41
C LYS A 232 -11.22 9.77 18.40
N GLY A 233 -12.51 10.01 18.16
CA GLY A 233 -13.12 11.33 18.20
C GLY A 233 -13.34 12.00 16.85
N LEU A 234 -13.16 11.28 15.73
CA LEU A 234 -13.54 11.74 14.39
C LEU A 234 -15.06 11.60 14.21
N ARG A 235 -15.66 12.46 13.38
CA ARG A 235 -17.13 12.53 13.21
C ARG A 235 -17.58 12.59 11.76
N ASN A 236 -16.78 13.20 10.88
CA ASN A 236 -17.13 13.34 9.48
C ASN A 236 -16.22 12.42 8.65
N PHE A 237 -16.82 11.49 7.91
CA PHE A 237 -16.12 10.45 7.18
C PHE A 237 -16.42 10.54 5.69
N ILE A 238 -15.38 10.68 4.88
CA ILE A 238 -15.50 10.62 3.42
C ILE A 238 -14.77 9.35 2.96
N LEU A 239 -15.52 8.38 2.45
CA LEU A 239 -14.98 7.20 1.78
C LEU A 239 -14.90 7.52 0.29
N LEU A 240 -13.71 7.93 -0.17
CA LEU A 240 -13.48 8.29 -1.58
C LEU A 240 -12.88 7.12 -2.33
N SER A 241 -13.58 6.61 -3.32
CA SER A 241 -13.11 5.54 -4.21
C SER A 241 -12.53 6.11 -5.51
N GLY A 242 -11.32 5.70 -5.86
CA GLY A 242 -10.78 5.82 -7.22
C GLY A 242 -11.29 4.75 -8.17
N HIS A 243 -12.13 3.81 -7.70
CA HIS A 243 -12.71 2.72 -8.48
C HIS A 243 -14.23 2.85 -8.57
N GLY A 244 -14.78 2.89 -9.79
CA GLY A 244 -16.22 3.04 -10.05
C GLY A 244 -17.05 1.74 -10.03
N GLY A 245 -16.47 0.61 -9.64
CA GLY A 245 -17.18 -0.67 -9.69
C GLY A 245 -18.42 -0.72 -8.81
N GLY A 246 -19.58 -1.06 -9.39
CA GLY A 246 -20.86 -1.02 -8.68
C GLY A 246 -20.90 -1.83 -7.38
N ILE A 247 -20.40 -3.08 -7.38
CA ILE A 247 -20.36 -3.90 -6.15
C ILE A 247 -19.37 -3.35 -5.13
N HIS A 248 -18.26 -2.75 -5.58
CA HIS A 248 -17.29 -2.09 -4.70
C HIS A 248 -17.92 -0.89 -3.98
N MET A 249 -18.57 -0.01 -4.72
CA MET A 249 -19.27 1.15 -4.18
C MET A 249 -20.44 0.75 -3.28
N SER A 250 -21.25 -0.22 -3.69
CA SER A 250 -22.39 -0.72 -2.89
C SER A 250 -21.93 -1.33 -1.57
N ALA A 251 -20.81 -2.05 -1.53
CA ALA A 251 -20.28 -2.60 -0.28
C ALA A 251 -19.91 -1.50 0.73
N MET A 252 -19.30 -0.39 0.28
CA MET A 252 -18.99 0.73 1.17
C MET A 252 -20.26 1.51 1.58
N LYS A 253 -21.21 1.71 0.65
CA LYS A 253 -22.50 2.37 0.93
C LYS A 253 -23.32 1.58 1.95
N GLU A 254 -23.40 0.27 1.81
CA GLU A 254 -24.07 -0.63 2.76
C GLU A 254 -23.53 -0.46 4.18
N VAL A 255 -22.20 -0.39 4.35
CA VAL A 255 -21.59 -0.15 5.67
C VAL A 255 -21.89 1.25 6.18
N ALA A 256 -21.87 2.27 5.31
CA ALA A 256 -22.15 3.64 5.73
C ALA A 256 -23.58 3.80 6.26
N GLU A 257 -24.58 3.21 5.61
CA GLU A 257 -25.98 3.21 6.07
C GLU A 257 -26.10 2.55 7.45
N ILE A 258 -25.48 1.38 7.65
CA ILE A 258 -25.47 0.68 8.95
C ILE A 258 -24.84 1.55 10.04
N LEU A 259 -23.72 2.22 9.73
CA LEU A 259 -22.99 3.00 10.73
C LEU A 259 -23.68 4.31 11.10
N ILE A 260 -24.46 4.91 10.19
CA ILE A 260 -25.30 6.08 10.49
C ILE A 260 -26.35 5.74 11.56
N ASP A 261 -26.91 4.52 11.52
CA ASP A 261 -27.85 4.04 12.54
C ASP A 261 -27.15 3.63 13.86
N GLU A 262 -25.97 3.01 13.78
CA GLU A 262 -25.25 2.48 14.94
C GLU A 262 -24.48 3.54 15.75
N LEU A 263 -23.96 4.57 15.08
CA LEU A 263 -23.06 5.56 15.68
C LEU A 263 -23.77 6.92 15.73
N PRO A 264 -24.13 7.42 16.92
CA PRO A 264 -24.63 8.79 17.06
C PRO A 264 -23.64 9.79 16.46
N ASP A 265 -24.12 10.98 16.09
CA ASP A 265 -23.31 12.13 15.63
C ASP A 265 -22.28 11.90 14.49
N ILE A 266 -22.33 10.73 13.83
CA ILE A 266 -21.52 10.44 12.65
C ILE A 266 -22.13 11.06 11.39
N ARG A 267 -21.28 11.54 10.49
CA ARG A 267 -21.64 11.95 9.14
C ARG A 267 -20.79 11.20 8.16
N MET A 268 -21.40 10.66 7.11
CA MET A 268 -20.70 9.84 6.14
C MET A 268 -21.04 10.27 4.71
N ALA A 269 -20.03 10.26 3.85
CA ALA A 269 -20.18 10.34 2.40
C ALA A 269 -19.40 9.20 1.75
N VAL A 270 -20.03 8.47 0.83
CA VAL A 270 -19.38 7.43 0.03
C VAL A 270 -19.43 7.84 -1.43
N VAL A 271 -18.29 8.20 -1.99
CA VAL A 271 -18.21 8.87 -3.29
C VAL A 271 -17.13 8.27 -4.16
N SER A 272 -17.42 8.19 -5.46
CA SER A 272 -16.42 8.06 -6.52
C SER A 272 -16.52 9.32 -7.36
N PRO A 273 -15.41 9.99 -7.72
CA PRO A 273 -15.45 11.14 -8.63
C PRO A 273 -16.22 10.84 -9.92
N TYR A 274 -16.12 9.60 -10.42
CA TYR A 274 -16.82 9.15 -11.63
C TYR A 274 -18.34 9.03 -11.45
N ASP A 275 -18.82 8.80 -10.22
CA ASP A 275 -20.26 8.72 -9.92
C ASP A 275 -20.90 10.11 -9.85
N ILE A 276 -20.23 11.07 -9.20
CA ILE A 276 -20.79 12.38 -8.89
C ILE A 276 -20.51 13.46 -9.93
N LEU A 277 -19.51 13.25 -10.81
CA LEU A 277 -19.09 14.18 -11.85
C LEU A 277 -19.18 13.56 -13.24
N HIS A 278 -20.07 12.58 -13.44
CA HIS A 278 -20.16 11.85 -14.70
C HIS A 278 -20.28 12.80 -15.91
N ASN A 279 -21.15 13.82 -15.83
CA ASN A 279 -21.39 14.73 -16.94
C ASN A 279 -20.21 15.69 -17.17
N GLU A 280 -19.66 16.26 -16.10
CA GLU A 280 -18.55 17.21 -16.14
C GLU A 280 -17.27 16.55 -16.65
N LEU A 281 -16.99 15.33 -16.22
CA LEU A 281 -15.83 14.57 -16.68
C LEU A 281 -16.04 14.03 -18.10
N ALA A 282 -17.25 13.57 -18.44
CA ALA A 282 -17.55 13.15 -19.81
C ALA A 282 -17.44 14.31 -20.81
N ALA A 283 -17.75 15.54 -20.41
CA ALA A 283 -17.60 16.73 -21.25
C ALA A 283 -16.14 17.06 -21.61
N LEU A 284 -15.16 16.53 -20.87
CA LEU A 284 -13.74 16.63 -21.22
C LEU A 284 -13.30 15.61 -22.28
N CYS A 285 -14.09 14.55 -22.47
CA CYS A 285 -13.78 13.46 -23.37
C CYS A 285 -14.47 13.62 -24.73
N GLU A 286 -13.74 13.29 -25.78
CA GLU A 286 -14.30 13.17 -27.14
C GLU A 286 -14.86 11.77 -27.41
N THR A 287 -14.60 10.82 -26.52
CA THR A 287 -14.97 9.41 -26.65
C THR A 287 -16.35 9.15 -26.03
N PRO A 288 -17.35 8.72 -26.83
CA PRO A 288 -18.67 8.42 -26.30
C PRO A 288 -18.64 7.23 -25.34
N GLY A 289 -19.19 7.41 -24.14
CA GLY A 289 -19.28 6.32 -23.16
C GLY A 289 -17.92 5.84 -22.62
N ASP A 290 -16.93 6.73 -22.58
CA ASP A 290 -15.65 6.51 -21.90
C ASP A 290 -15.86 6.11 -20.43
N SER A 291 -15.14 5.10 -19.96
CA SER A 291 -15.36 4.58 -18.59
C SER A 291 -14.17 3.92 -17.91
N HIS A 292 -13.34 3.12 -18.60
CA HIS A 292 -12.30 2.30 -17.95
C HIS A 292 -11.06 2.18 -18.84
N ALA A 293 -9.90 2.58 -18.33
CA ALA A 293 -8.64 2.68 -19.09
C ALA A 293 -8.81 3.43 -20.42
N GLY A 294 -9.78 4.33 -20.47
CA GLY A 294 -10.19 5.08 -21.64
C GLY A 294 -9.47 6.42 -21.74
N GLU A 295 -10.08 7.35 -22.45
CA GLU A 295 -9.57 8.71 -22.64
C GLU A 295 -9.33 9.43 -21.31
N LEU A 296 -10.28 9.38 -20.38
CA LEU A 296 -10.23 10.15 -19.14
C LEU A 296 -9.11 9.69 -18.20
N GLU A 297 -9.09 8.41 -17.84
CA GLU A 297 -8.11 7.89 -16.87
C GLU A 297 -6.69 7.97 -17.43
N THR A 298 -6.53 7.70 -18.73
CA THR A 298 -5.25 7.86 -19.41
C THR A 298 -4.78 9.30 -19.35
N SER A 299 -5.68 10.25 -19.63
CA SER A 299 -5.39 11.69 -19.55
C SER A 299 -4.92 12.08 -18.14
N ILE A 300 -5.63 11.63 -17.11
CA ILE A 300 -5.29 11.90 -15.70
C ILE A 300 -3.91 11.30 -15.35
N VAL A 301 -3.63 10.05 -15.73
CA VAL A 301 -2.33 9.43 -15.45
C VAL A 301 -1.20 10.11 -16.23
N MET A 302 -1.42 10.55 -17.47
CA MET A 302 -0.46 11.35 -18.24
C MET A 302 -0.11 12.67 -17.53
N ALA A 303 -1.08 13.33 -16.91
CA ALA A 303 -0.83 14.55 -16.12
C ALA A 303 -0.04 14.26 -14.83
N LEU A 304 -0.39 13.19 -14.11
CA LEU A 304 0.18 12.89 -12.79
C LEU A 304 1.55 12.21 -12.86
N ARG A 305 1.64 11.15 -13.66
CA ARG A 305 2.74 10.18 -13.75
C ARG A 305 2.92 9.69 -15.20
N PRO A 306 3.33 10.57 -16.12
CA PRO A 306 3.57 10.19 -17.51
C PRO A 306 4.64 9.11 -17.65
N ASP A 307 5.55 8.99 -16.67
CA ASP A 307 6.57 7.95 -16.61
C ASP A 307 6.01 6.52 -16.41
N LEU A 308 4.73 6.38 -16.07
CA LEU A 308 4.06 5.09 -15.89
C LEU A 308 3.18 4.69 -17.09
N VAL A 309 2.96 5.59 -18.05
CA VAL A 309 2.16 5.32 -19.25
C VAL A 309 3.03 4.61 -20.28
N LYS A 310 2.59 3.46 -20.77
CA LYS A 310 3.33 2.59 -21.71
C LYS A 310 2.65 2.60 -23.07
N GLY A 311 2.93 3.63 -23.88
CA GLY A 311 2.30 3.77 -25.19
C GLY A 311 0.82 4.06 -25.07
N THR A 312 0.00 3.34 -25.85
CA THR A 312 -1.47 3.47 -25.89
C THR A 312 -2.09 2.10 -26.20
N ASP A 313 -3.41 1.98 -26.01
CA ASP A 313 -4.20 0.86 -26.50
C ASP A 313 -5.16 1.28 -27.63
N GLU A 314 -5.86 0.29 -28.19
CA GLU A 314 -6.97 0.47 -29.13
C GLU A 314 -8.27 0.85 -28.40
N GLU A 315 -9.17 1.52 -29.12
CA GLU A 315 -10.53 1.77 -28.63
C GLU A 315 -11.28 0.46 -28.42
N GLY A 316 -11.99 0.35 -27.30
CA GLY A 316 -12.70 -0.85 -26.93
C GLY A 316 -13.95 -0.56 -26.11
N TYR A 317 -14.92 -1.47 -26.19
CA TYR A 317 -16.13 -1.47 -25.36
C TYR A 317 -16.51 -2.91 -25.01
N PRO A 318 -16.95 -3.19 -23.78
CA PRO A 318 -17.40 -4.52 -23.41
C PRO A 318 -18.72 -4.87 -24.07
N GLN A 319 -18.88 -6.15 -24.39
CA GLN A 319 -20.10 -6.70 -25.02
C GLN A 319 -20.86 -7.62 -24.05
N PHE A 320 -20.94 -7.25 -22.77
CA PHE A 320 -21.66 -8.06 -21.78
C PHE A 320 -23.15 -8.18 -22.13
N PRO A 321 -23.72 -9.40 -22.15
CA PRO A 321 -25.13 -9.59 -22.42
C PRO A 321 -25.95 -9.09 -21.23
N LYS A 322 -26.57 -7.90 -21.33
CA LYS A 322 -27.44 -7.36 -20.28
C LYS A 322 -28.84 -8.02 -20.36
N PRO A 323 -29.51 -8.31 -19.24
CA PRO A 323 -29.12 -8.06 -17.85
C PRO A 323 -28.35 -9.24 -17.20
N PHE A 324 -27.75 -10.14 -17.98
CA PHE A 324 -27.17 -11.38 -17.48
C PHE A 324 -25.78 -11.19 -16.84
N ILE A 325 -25.52 -11.98 -15.80
CA ILE A 325 -24.19 -12.10 -15.19
C ILE A 325 -23.45 -13.24 -15.87
N VAL A 326 -22.32 -12.92 -16.51
CA VAL A 326 -21.46 -13.90 -17.17
C VAL A 326 -20.28 -14.31 -16.31
N ARG A 327 -19.94 -15.60 -16.35
CA ARG A 327 -18.78 -16.19 -15.66
C ARG A 327 -17.47 -15.82 -16.33
N ASP A 328 -17.40 -15.92 -17.66
CA ASP A 328 -16.22 -15.61 -18.45
C ASP A 328 -16.32 -14.16 -18.97
N LYS A 329 -15.75 -13.23 -18.20
CA LYS A 329 -15.67 -11.80 -18.49
C LYS A 329 -14.75 -11.54 -19.69
N LEU A 330 -13.63 -12.25 -19.78
CA LEU A 330 -12.64 -12.08 -20.85
C LEU A 330 -13.25 -12.33 -22.22
N ARG A 331 -14.17 -13.30 -22.35
CA ARG A 331 -14.89 -13.55 -23.61
C ARG A 331 -15.60 -12.32 -24.16
N TYR A 332 -16.16 -11.47 -23.29
CA TYR A 332 -16.95 -10.31 -23.68
C TYR A 332 -16.17 -8.99 -23.62
N TRP A 333 -14.97 -9.03 -23.04
CA TRP A 333 -14.12 -7.86 -22.86
C TRP A 333 -12.64 -8.24 -22.76
N PRO A 334 -12.03 -8.76 -23.83
CA PRO A 334 -10.69 -9.34 -23.76
C PRO A 334 -9.59 -8.30 -23.55
N HIS A 335 -9.78 -7.08 -24.05
CA HIS A 335 -8.78 -6.01 -24.02
C HIS A 335 -8.82 -5.17 -22.74
N GLY A 336 -9.91 -5.23 -21.97
CA GLY A 336 -10.05 -4.44 -20.74
C GLY A 336 -10.12 -2.93 -20.96
N ILE A 337 -10.30 -2.45 -22.20
CA ILE A 337 -10.51 -1.03 -22.50
C ILE A 337 -12.00 -0.75 -22.69
N TRP A 338 -12.52 0.25 -21.98
CA TRP A 338 -13.85 0.82 -22.17
C TRP A 338 -13.70 2.32 -22.44
N GLY A 339 -13.47 2.66 -23.71
CA GLY A 339 -13.13 4.01 -24.16
C GLY A 339 -12.03 4.01 -25.23
N ASN A 340 -11.42 5.17 -25.46
CA ASN A 340 -10.37 5.37 -26.47
C ASN A 340 -9.17 6.14 -25.88
N PRO A 341 -8.14 5.43 -25.38
CA PRO A 341 -6.97 6.08 -24.79
C PRO A 341 -6.12 6.86 -25.80
N LYS A 342 -6.29 6.68 -27.13
CA LYS A 342 -5.55 7.45 -28.14
C LYS A 342 -5.93 8.93 -28.18
N LYS A 343 -7.10 9.28 -27.65
CA LYS A 343 -7.57 10.67 -27.57
C LYS A 343 -7.15 11.36 -26.26
N ALA A 344 -6.45 10.64 -25.40
CA ALA A 344 -6.03 11.16 -24.11
C ALA A 344 -4.94 12.22 -24.24
N THR A 345 -5.03 13.26 -23.42
CA THR A 345 -3.99 14.30 -23.32
C THR A 345 -3.75 14.70 -21.86
N ALA A 346 -2.55 15.17 -21.55
CA ALA A 346 -2.23 15.61 -20.19
C ALA A 346 -3.08 16.83 -19.78
N GLU A 347 -3.47 17.68 -20.73
CA GLU A 347 -4.30 18.86 -20.51
C GLU A 347 -5.71 18.48 -20.06
N LYS A 348 -6.34 17.47 -20.72
CA LYS A 348 -7.62 16.90 -20.29
C LYS A 348 -7.50 16.33 -18.88
N GLY A 349 -6.38 15.67 -18.59
CA GLY A 349 -6.09 15.11 -17.27
C GLY A 349 -6.00 16.17 -16.18
N GLN A 350 -5.31 17.27 -16.46
CA GLN A 350 -5.19 18.40 -15.53
C GLN A 350 -6.56 19.05 -15.27
N ALA A 351 -7.35 19.28 -16.32
CA ALA A 351 -8.71 19.80 -16.18
C ALA A 351 -9.60 18.87 -15.33
N ALA A 352 -9.53 17.55 -15.55
CA ALA A 352 -10.26 16.57 -14.75
C ALA A 352 -9.84 16.61 -13.27
N ILE A 353 -8.52 16.66 -12.98
CA ILE A 353 -8.00 16.76 -11.61
C ILE A 353 -8.52 18.02 -10.93
N ASP A 354 -8.53 19.17 -11.61
CA ASP A 354 -8.97 20.43 -11.02
C ASP A 354 -10.46 20.42 -10.66
N ILE A 355 -11.31 19.85 -11.53
CA ILE A 355 -12.73 19.63 -11.26
C ILE A 355 -12.90 18.72 -10.03
N ILE A 356 -12.23 17.56 -10.02
CA ILE A 356 -12.37 16.60 -8.91
C ILE A 356 -11.93 17.23 -7.59
N VAL A 357 -10.78 17.94 -7.56
CA VAL A 357 -10.29 18.62 -6.35
C VAL A 357 -11.32 19.64 -5.86
N ALA A 358 -11.86 20.48 -6.74
CA ALA A 358 -12.86 21.48 -6.37
C ALA A 358 -14.13 20.83 -5.78
N THR A 359 -14.60 19.75 -6.38
CA THR A 359 -15.78 19.03 -5.90
C THR A 359 -15.55 18.37 -4.55
N VAL A 360 -14.39 17.74 -4.33
CA VAL A 360 -14.08 17.12 -3.03
C VAL A 360 -13.93 18.18 -1.94
N VAL A 361 -13.36 19.34 -2.25
CA VAL A 361 -13.34 20.48 -1.31
C VAL A 361 -14.76 20.92 -0.93
N GLY A 362 -15.64 21.10 -1.92
CA GLY A 362 -17.04 21.44 -1.65
C GLY A 362 -17.80 20.35 -0.87
N LEU A 363 -17.43 19.08 -1.05
CA LEU A 363 -17.99 17.98 -0.26
C LEU A 363 -17.56 18.06 1.22
N ILE A 364 -16.31 18.42 1.49
CA ILE A 364 -15.80 18.65 2.86
C ILE A 364 -16.60 19.78 3.52
N ASP A 365 -16.80 20.90 2.83
CA ASP A 365 -17.52 22.05 3.38
C ASP A 365 -18.98 21.69 3.73
N ARG A 366 -19.62 20.86 2.90
CA ARG A 366 -20.99 20.39 3.12
C ARG A 366 -21.10 19.39 4.27
N ILE A 367 -20.17 18.43 4.39
CA ILE A 367 -20.26 17.41 5.44
C ILE A 367 -19.99 17.99 6.82
N GLU A 368 -19.22 19.07 6.93
CA GLU A 368 -18.89 19.71 8.21
C GLU A 368 -20.06 20.53 8.80
N VAL A 369 -21.09 20.83 8.00
CA VAL A 369 -22.25 21.65 8.40
C VAL A 369 -23.60 20.90 8.39
N LEU A 370 -23.61 19.63 7.97
CA LEU A 370 -24.79 18.74 8.02
C LEU A 370 -25.27 18.54 9.46
#